data_AF-A0AA89BXD3-F1
#
_entry.id   AF-A0AA89BXD3-F1
#
_cell.length_a   1.000
_cell.length_b   1.000
_cell.length_c   1.000
_cell.angle_alpha   90.00
_cell.angle_beta   90.00
_cell.angle_gamma   90.00
#
_symmetry.space_group_name_H-M   'P 1'
#
loop_
_entity.id
_entity.type
_entity.pdbx_description
1 polymer ?
#
loop_
_entity_poly.entity_id
_entity_poly.type
_entity_poly.pdbx_seq_one_letter_code
_entity_poly.pdbx_strand_id
1 'polypeptide(L)'
;MANMEDETQVEAGEETAETKEIKSKKHDSGARDLEKVTDYVEETEISAQSIGDAMKAMSDRKTKERALKQERERELAKVKINKDDVDLIVKEMEIQRHMAERTLREHKGDVVEALIALTN
;
A
#
# COMPACT_ATOMS: atom_id res chain seq x y z
N MET A 1 -47.01 38.84 -27.65
CA MET A 1 -46.98 40.15 -28.32
C MET A 1 -45.60 40.71 -28.12
N ALA A 2 -44.91 40.97 -29.22
CA ALA A 2 -43.65 41.70 -29.26
C ALA A 2 -43.85 43.14 -28.76
N ASN A 3 -42.82 43.72 -28.16
CA ASN A 3 -42.26 45.03 -28.45
C ASN A 3 -41.03 45.21 -27.53
N MET A 4 -39.80 45.21 -28.05
CA MET A 4 -39.16 46.24 -28.89
C MET A 4 -38.77 47.46 -28.03
N GLU A 5 -37.49 47.47 -27.67
CA GLU A 5 -36.53 48.58 -27.73
C GLU A 5 -36.94 49.96 -27.18
N ASP A 6 -36.18 50.42 -26.20
CA ASP A 6 -35.77 51.82 -26.13
C ASP A 6 -34.28 51.87 -25.72
N GLU A 7 -33.43 52.02 -26.73
CA GLU A 7 -32.08 52.56 -26.56
C GLU A 7 -32.18 54.09 -26.52
N THR A 8 -31.53 54.75 -25.56
CA THR A 8 -30.68 55.94 -25.79
C THR A 8 -30.02 56.37 -24.47
N GLN A 9 -28.70 56.18 -24.39
CA GLN A 9 -27.67 57.22 -24.42
C GLN A 9 -27.15 57.71 -23.06
N VAL A 10 -25.96 57.21 -22.76
CA VAL A 10 -24.73 57.91 -22.31
C VAL A 10 -24.89 59.27 -21.61
N GLU A 11 -24.44 59.33 -20.36
CA GLU A 11 -23.58 60.44 -19.93
C GLU A 11 -22.43 59.93 -19.07
N ALA A 12 -21.28 60.53 -19.33
CA ALA A 12 -19.99 60.22 -18.77
C ALA A 12 -19.88 60.63 -17.29
N GLY A 13 -19.15 59.83 -16.53
CA GLY A 13 -18.79 60.13 -15.15
C GLY A 13 -17.62 59.25 -14.75
N GLU A 14 -16.45 59.53 -15.31
CA GLU A 14 -15.19 58.93 -14.90
C GLU A 14 -14.80 59.56 -13.55
N GLU A 15 -15.02 58.83 -12.45
CA GLU A 15 -14.37 59.12 -11.17
C GLU A 15 -13.97 57.81 -10.46
N THR A 16 -12.67 57.56 -10.54
CA THR A 16 -11.84 56.64 -9.76
C THR A 16 -12.36 56.30 -8.36
N ALA A 17 -12.54 55.01 -8.08
CA ALA A 17 -12.44 54.46 -6.73
C ALA A 17 -11.98 53.00 -6.77
N GLU A 18 -10.73 52.80 -6.36
CA GLU A 18 -10.08 51.52 -6.11
C GLU A 18 -10.94 50.58 -5.25
N THR A 19 -11.61 49.60 -5.87
CA THR A 19 -12.16 48.47 -5.11
C THR A 19 -11.16 47.33 -5.17
N LYS A 20 -10.17 47.39 -4.27
CA LYS A 20 -9.31 46.25 -3.97
C LYS A 20 -10.21 45.09 -3.56
N GLU A 21 -10.41 44.13 -4.45
CA GLU A 21 -11.07 42.87 -4.15
C GLU A 21 -10.35 42.21 -2.97
N ILE A 22 -10.92 42.33 -1.78
CA ILE A 22 -10.49 41.60 -0.60
C ILE A 22 -10.86 40.15 -0.89
N LYS A 23 -9.97 39.41 -1.57
CA LYS A 23 -10.08 37.96 -1.71
C LYS A 23 -10.09 37.39 -0.29
N SER A 24 -11.28 37.05 0.18
CA SER A 24 -11.48 36.29 1.41
C SER A 24 -10.52 35.10 1.34
N LYS A 25 -9.54 35.03 2.23
CA LYS A 25 -8.65 33.87 2.36
C LYS A 25 -9.54 32.69 2.76
N LYS A 26 -10.05 31.98 1.76
CA LYS A 26 -10.77 30.72 1.97
C LYS A 26 -9.76 29.77 2.62
N HIS A 27 -10.18 29.10 3.68
CA HIS A 27 -9.39 28.07 4.32
C HIS A 27 -9.23 26.92 3.31
N ASP A 28 -8.14 26.96 2.57
CA ASP A 28 -7.65 25.86 1.75
C ASP A 28 -7.12 24.84 2.75
N SER A 29 -7.98 23.92 3.20
CA SER A 29 -7.72 22.90 4.22
C SER A 29 -6.65 21.88 3.78
N GLY A 30 -5.52 22.34 3.27
CA GLY A 30 -4.48 21.53 2.66
C GLY A 30 -4.83 20.95 1.30
N ALA A 31 -5.92 21.36 0.64
CA ALA A 31 -6.33 20.78 -0.65
C ALA A 31 -5.26 21.03 -1.73
N ARG A 32 -4.67 22.22 -1.73
CA ARG A 32 -3.53 22.56 -2.61
C ARG A 32 -2.23 21.85 -2.23
N ASP A 33 -2.07 21.42 -0.98
CA ASP A 33 -0.91 20.63 -0.55
C ASP A 33 -1.04 19.16 -0.98
N LEU A 34 -2.26 18.62 -0.91
CA LEU A 34 -2.57 17.28 -1.41
C LEU A 34 -2.43 17.18 -2.94
N GLU A 35 -2.78 18.24 -3.69
CA GLU A 35 -2.58 18.29 -5.15
C GLU A 35 -1.09 18.16 -5.52
N LYS A 36 -0.22 18.84 -4.77
CA LYS A 36 1.25 18.81 -4.96
C LYS A 36 1.87 17.42 -4.77
N VAL A 37 1.25 16.53 -3.99
CA VAL A 37 1.76 15.16 -3.80
C VAL A 37 1.63 14.32 -5.07
N THR A 38 0.76 14.72 -6.00
CA THR A 38 0.57 14.04 -7.30
C THR A 38 1.25 14.74 -8.47
N ASP A 39 1.86 15.92 -8.24
CA ASP A 39 2.58 16.65 -9.27
C ASP A 39 3.80 15.85 -9.75
N TYR A 40 4.03 15.90 -11.07
CA TYR A 40 5.19 15.24 -11.67
C TYR A 40 6.50 15.92 -11.21
N VAL A 41 7.39 15.14 -10.61
CA VAL A 41 8.75 15.55 -10.26
C VAL A 41 9.75 14.53 -10.82
N GLU A 42 10.83 15.02 -11.43
CA GLU A 42 11.93 14.17 -11.90
C GLU A 42 12.69 13.60 -10.70
N GLU A 43 12.91 12.29 -10.69
CA GLU A 43 13.67 11.63 -9.63
C GLU A 43 15.14 12.05 -9.69
N THR A 44 15.71 12.45 -8.55
CA THR A 44 17.12 12.84 -8.48
C THR A 44 18.03 11.62 -8.56
N GLU A 45 18.99 11.63 -9.49
CA GLU A 45 20.00 10.58 -9.58
C GLU A 45 21.00 10.66 -8.41
N ILE A 46 21.26 9.51 -7.78
CA ILE A 46 22.29 9.37 -6.73
C ILE A 46 23.55 8.78 -7.37
N SER A 47 24.74 9.32 -7.03
CA SER A 47 26.03 8.85 -7.55
C SER A 47 26.22 7.34 -7.33
N ALA A 48 26.49 6.61 -8.42
CA ALA A 48 26.62 5.16 -8.44
C ALA A 48 27.80 4.58 -7.62
N GLN A 49 28.74 5.44 -7.20
CA GLN A 49 30.00 5.02 -6.58
C GLN A 49 29.85 4.36 -5.20
N SER A 50 28.74 4.61 -4.47
CA SER A 50 28.49 4.03 -3.14
C SER A 50 27.28 3.08 -3.08
N ILE A 51 26.53 2.96 -4.19
CA ILE A 51 25.32 2.13 -4.25
C ILE A 51 25.67 0.65 -4.39
N GLY A 52 26.73 0.31 -5.13
CA GLY A 52 27.12 -1.07 -5.39
C GLY A 52 27.43 -1.87 -4.13
N ASP A 53 28.24 -1.30 -3.22
CA ASP A 53 28.62 -1.95 -1.97
C ASP A 53 27.44 -2.08 -0.99
N ALA A 54 26.61 -1.04 -0.88
CA ALA A 54 25.40 -1.08 -0.06
C ALA A 54 24.38 -2.09 -0.59
N MET A 55 24.17 -2.15 -1.91
CA MET A 55 23.31 -3.14 -2.56
C MET A 55 23.83 -4.57 -2.37
N LYS A 56 25.15 -4.77 -2.44
CA LYS A 56 25.77 -6.06 -2.17
C LYS A 56 25.58 -6.47 -0.71
N ALA A 57 25.78 -5.57 0.25
CA ALA A 57 25.56 -5.85 1.67
C ALA A 57 24.09 -6.22 1.98
N MET A 58 23.12 -5.51 1.38
CA MET A 58 21.71 -5.87 1.49
C MET A 58 21.38 -7.20 0.79
N SER A 59 21.95 -7.44 -0.38
CA SER A 59 21.75 -8.67 -1.13
C SER A 59 22.31 -9.88 -0.38
N ASP A 60 23.50 -9.76 0.19
CA ASP A 60 24.14 -10.81 1.00
C ASP A 60 23.34 -11.12 2.27
N ARG A 61 22.69 -10.13 2.88
CA ARG A 61 21.77 -10.35 4.00
C ARG A 61 20.48 -11.06 3.55
N LYS A 62 19.88 -10.58 2.44
CA LYS A 62 18.64 -11.14 1.88
C LYS A 62 18.82 -12.57 1.36
N THR A 63 19.98 -12.90 0.80
CA THR A 63 20.30 -14.26 0.34
C THR A 63 20.50 -15.21 1.52
N LYS A 64 21.16 -14.79 2.60
CA LYS A 64 21.28 -15.59 3.83
C LYS A 64 19.92 -15.85 4.49
N GLU A 65 19.06 -14.83 4.59
CA GLU A 65 17.70 -15.01 5.11
C GLU A 65 16.85 -15.92 4.21
N ARG A 66 16.96 -15.81 2.88
CA ARG A 66 16.30 -16.73 1.94
C ARG A 66 16.84 -18.15 2.07
N ALA A 67 18.14 -18.34 2.20
CA ALA A 67 18.76 -19.65 2.33
C ALA A 67 18.31 -20.37 3.62
N LEU A 68 18.28 -19.65 4.75
CA LEU A 68 17.78 -20.19 6.03
C LEU A 68 16.28 -20.52 5.97
N LYS A 69 15.47 -19.67 5.31
CA LYS A 69 14.05 -19.98 5.10
C LYS A 69 13.86 -21.20 4.19
N GLN A 70 14.64 -21.30 3.12
CA GLN A 70 14.59 -22.44 2.20
C GLN A 70 15.04 -23.75 2.85
N GLU A 71 16.03 -23.71 3.75
CA GLU A 71 16.46 -24.89 4.48
C GLU A 71 15.38 -25.36 5.46
N ARG A 72 14.76 -24.42 6.19
CA ARG A 72 13.57 -24.72 7.01
C ARG A 72 12.45 -25.30 6.15
N GLU A 73 12.13 -24.70 5.02
CA GLU A 73 11.11 -25.20 4.09
C GLU A 73 11.44 -26.59 3.52
N ARG A 74 12.72 -26.91 3.28
CA ARG A 74 13.16 -28.23 2.82
C ARG A 74 13.02 -29.31 3.89
N GLU A 75 13.22 -28.96 5.16
CA GLU A 75 12.94 -29.87 6.27
C GLU A 75 11.44 -30.09 6.43
N LEU A 76 10.65 -29.02 6.33
CA LEU A 76 9.19 -29.05 6.36
C LEU A 76 8.58 -29.83 5.17
N ALA A 77 9.20 -29.79 3.99
CA ALA A 77 8.71 -30.49 2.79
C ALA A 77 8.99 -32.01 2.80
N LYS A 78 9.92 -32.49 3.63
CA LYS A 78 10.18 -33.94 3.80
C LYS A 78 9.14 -34.62 4.69
N VAL A 79 8.37 -33.84 5.44
CA VAL A 79 7.32 -34.33 6.31
C VAL A 79 6.18 -34.86 5.44
N LYS A 80 5.91 -36.16 5.56
CA LYS A 80 4.72 -36.78 4.97
C LYS A 80 3.51 -36.34 5.79
N ILE A 81 2.62 -35.57 5.16
CA ILE A 81 1.33 -35.17 5.75
C ILE A 81 0.21 -36.05 5.20
N ASN A 82 -0.76 -36.42 6.05
CA ASN A 82 -1.96 -37.10 5.59
C ASN A 82 -3.01 -36.08 5.15
N LYS A 83 -3.81 -36.43 4.14
CA LYS A 83 -4.89 -35.55 3.64
C LYS A 83 -6.07 -35.48 4.62
N ASP A 84 -6.34 -36.57 5.32
CA ASP A 84 -7.44 -36.64 6.30
C ASP A 84 -7.20 -35.67 7.47
N ASP A 85 -5.94 -35.56 7.92
CA ASP A 85 -5.52 -34.64 8.98
C ASP A 85 -5.69 -33.17 8.56
N VAL A 86 -5.37 -32.87 7.29
CA VAL A 86 -5.59 -31.53 6.71
C VAL A 86 -7.08 -31.21 6.65
N ASP A 87 -7.90 -32.15 6.18
CA ASP A 87 -9.35 -31.95 6.06
C ASP A 87 -10.02 -31.82 7.43
N LEU A 88 -9.53 -32.52 8.46
CA LEU A 88 -9.97 -32.37 9.84
C LEU A 88 -9.71 -30.95 10.36
N ILE A 89 -8.49 -30.43 10.19
CA ILE A 89 -8.14 -29.08 10.65
C ILE A 89 -8.92 -28.01 9.88
N VAL A 90 -9.07 -28.15 8.56
CA VAL A 90 -9.87 -27.22 7.75
C VAL A 90 -11.32 -27.18 8.21
N LYS A 91 -11.88 -28.34 8.59
CA LYS A 91 -13.26 -28.44 9.05
C LYS A 91 -13.46 -27.88 10.46
N GLU A 92 -12.55 -28.17 11.39
CA GLU A 92 -12.72 -27.79 12.81
C GLU A 92 -12.29 -26.34 13.07
N MET A 93 -11.18 -25.91 12.47
CA MET A 93 -10.61 -24.57 12.69
C MET A 93 -11.05 -23.55 11.64
N GLU A 94 -11.80 -23.98 10.61
CA GLU A 94 -12.29 -23.14 9.50
C GLU A 94 -11.18 -22.30 8.82
N ILE A 95 -9.95 -22.82 8.78
CA ILE A 95 -8.82 -22.17 8.12
C ILE A 95 -8.66 -22.64 6.67
N GLN A 96 -7.98 -21.82 5.86
CA GLN A 96 -7.67 -22.22 4.49
C GLN A 96 -6.74 -23.44 4.46
N ARG A 97 -6.96 -24.34 3.50
CA ARG A 97 -6.18 -25.58 3.32
C ARG A 97 -4.66 -25.34 3.31
N HIS A 98 -4.20 -24.28 2.66
CA HIS A 98 -2.77 -23.94 2.59
C HIS A 98 -2.17 -23.59 3.96
N MET A 99 -2.97 -23.00 4.87
CA MET A 99 -2.56 -22.73 6.25
C MET A 99 -2.51 -24.01 7.05
N ALA A 100 -3.55 -24.87 6.96
CA ALA A 100 -3.58 -26.16 7.66
C ALA A 100 -2.41 -27.07 7.26
N GLU A 101 -2.10 -27.15 5.97
CA GLU A 101 -0.93 -27.90 5.49
C GLU A 101 0.38 -27.33 6.03
N ARG A 102 0.47 -26.00 6.16
CA ARG A 102 1.66 -25.35 6.69
C ARG A 102 1.84 -25.67 8.16
N THR A 103 0.81 -25.56 8.98
CA THR A 103 0.89 -25.91 10.41
C THR A 103 1.23 -27.38 10.60
N LEU A 104 0.60 -28.29 9.84
CA LEU A 104 0.96 -29.71 9.89
C LEU A 104 2.40 -29.98 9.48
N ARG A 105 2.93 -29.29 8.45
CA ARG A 105 4.35 -29.43 8.10
C ARG A 105 5.27 -28.87 9.18
N GLU A 106 4.91 -27.75 9.82
CA GLU A 106 5.64 -27.14 10.94
C GLU A 106 5.72 -28.08 12.15
N HIS A 107 4.66 -28.86 12.38
CA HIS A 107 4.56 -29.84 13.47
C HIS A 107 4.82 -31.30 13.03
N LYS A 108 5.59 -31.50 11.96
CA LYS A 108 6.03 -32.84 11.49
C LYS A 108 4.89 -33.85 11.25
N GLY A 109 3.69 -33.37 10.93
CA GLY A 109 2.51 -34.19 10.67
C GLY A 109 1.77 -34.64 11.93
N ASP A 110 2.08 -34.08 13.10
CA ASP A 110 1.33 -34.33 14.33
C ASP A 110 0.09 -33.43 14.41
N VAL A 111 -1.09 -34.05 14.36
CA VAL A 111 -2.38 -33.37 14.41
C VAL A 111 -2.62 -32.70 15.76
N VAL A 112 -2.18 -33.34 16.86
CA VAL A 112 -2.42 -32.84 18.21
C VAL A 112 -1.58 -31.60 18.45
N GLU A 113 -0.28 -31.65 18.13
CA GLU A 113 0.57 -30.46 18.25
C GLU A 113 0.10 -29.33 17.33
N ALA A 114 -0.32 -29.63 16.09
CA ALA A 114 -0.83 -28.62 15.17
C ALA A 114 -2.10 -27.94 15.70
N LEU A 115 -3.03 -28.70 16.28
CA LEU A 115 -4.24 -28.14 16.90
C LEU A 115 -3.92 -27.32 18.16
N ILE A 116 -2.95 -27.76 18.97
CA ILE A 116 -2.46 -27.00 20.14
C ILE A 116 -1.85 -25.67 19.68
N ALA A 117 -1.04 -25.67 18.62
CA ALA A 117 -0.43 -24.45 18.09
C ALA A 117 -1.45 -23.47 17.49
N LEU A 118 -2.57 -23.98 16.96
CA LEU A 118 -3.65 -23.15 16.44
C LEU A 118 -4.59 -22.60 17.53
N THR A 119 -4.52 -23.13 18.75
CA THR A 119 -5.37 -22.71 19.87
C THR A 119 -4.64 -21.82 20.89
N ASN A 120 -3.31 -21.85 20.91
CA ASN A 120 -2.47 -21.05 21.83
C ASN A 120 -2.13 -19.66 21.31
#